data_AF-A0A7C2E713-F1
#
_entry.id   AF-A0A7C2E713-F1
#
_cell.length_a   1.000
_cell.length_b   1.000
_cell.length_c   1.000
_cell.angle_alpha   90.00
_cell.angle_beta   90.00
_cell.angle_gamma   90.00
#
_symmetry.space_group_name_H-M   'P 1'
#
loop_
_entity.id
_entity.type
_entity.pdbx_description
1 polymer ?
#
loop_
_entity_poly.entity_id
_entity_poly.type
_entity_poly.pdbx_seq_one_letter_code
_entity_poly.pdbx_strand_id
1 'polypeptide(L)'
;MPGTRYSEAALRRRRERRAAVAAFPGRLPAWEAAVDRRLIAVRDTPAGSLLLFEGGQWLLACLAQPAPDDVQAALLAARDLLEPIYTDAYAELDARIAAEREAMRLARMEKILGAVETNLPEIPELRDALREELER
;
A
#
# COMPACT_ATOMS: atom_id res chain seq x y z
N MET A 1 -1.54 -8.29 -27.00
CA MET A 1 -0.53 -7.34 -26.49
C MET A 1 0.37 -8.10 -25.54
N PRO A 2 1.63 -8.40 -25.92
CA PRO A 2 2.58 -8.94 -24.96
C PRO A 2 2.85 -7.88 -23.88
N GLY A 3 2.79 -8.25 -22.59
CA GLY A 3 3.15 -7.36 -21.48
C GLY A 3 2.02 -6.87 -20.55
N THR A 4 0.83 -7.48 -20.55
CA THR A 4 -0.26 -7.06 -19.65
C THR A 4 -0.43 -7.93 -18.40
N ARG A 5 0.11 -9.15 -18.34
CA ARG A 5 -0.25 -10.12 -17.29
C ARG A 5 0.24 -9.69 -15.90
N TYR A 6 1.49 -9.26 -15.77
CA TYR A 6 2.01 -8.84 -14.47
C TYR A 6 1.52 -7.45 -14.09
N SER A 7 1.35 -6.56 -15.08
CA SER A 7 0.74 -5.24 -14.88
C SER A 7 -0.70 -5.31 -14.36
N GLU A 8 -1.53 -6.19 -14.92
CA GLU A 8 -2.89 -6.45 -14.45
C GLU A 8 -2.91 -7.09 -13.06
N ALA A 9 -2.02 -8.04 -12.80
CA ALA A 9 -1.87 -8.63 -11.47
C ALA A 9 -1.49 -7.56 -10.43
N ALA A 10 -0.57 -6.64 -10.75
CA ALA A 10 -0.19 -5.53 -9.87
C ALA A 10 -1.37 -4.60 -9.57
N LEU A 11 -2.15 -4.23 -10.60
CA LEU A 11 -3.37 -3.44 -10.42
C LEU A 11 -4.38 -4.15 -9.51
N ARG A 12 -4.57 -5.46 -9.69
CA ARG A 12 -5.45 -6.26 -8.84
C ARG A 12 -4.96 -6.28 -7.39
N ARG A 13 -3.67 -6.56 -7.14
CA ARG A 13 -3.10 -6.57 -5.78
C ARG A 13 -3.20 -5.19 -5.10
N ARG A 14 -2.99 -4.10 -5.85
CA ARG A 14 -3.19 -2.74 -5.34
C ARG A 14 -4.64 -2.48 -4.92
N ARG A 15 -5.62 -2.98 -5.68
CA ARG A 15 -7.04 -2.88 -5.30
C ARG A 15 -7.34 -3.70 -4.05
N GLU A 16 -6.82 -4.92 -3.96
CA GLU A 16 -6.98 -5.79 -2.78
C GLU A 16 -6.42 -5.12 -1.51
N ARG A 17 -5.20 -4.59 -1.55
CA ARG A 17 -4.62 -3.85 -0.40
C ARG A 17 -5.47 -2.66 -0.01
N ARG A 18 -5.89 -1.84 -0.99
CA ARG A 18 -6.74 -0.66 -0.71
C ARG A 18 -8.08 -1.05 -0.09
N ALA A 19 -8.67 -2.17 -0.51
CA ALA A 19 -9.88 -2.71 0.10
C ALA A 19 -9.62 -3.15 1.55
N ALA A 20 -8.49 -3.82 1.83
CA ALA A 20 -8.11 -4.19 3.19
C ALA A 20 -7.93 -2.97 4.12
N VAL A 21 -7.29 -1.90 3.64
CA VAL A 21 -7.16 -0.64 4.39
C VAL A 21 -8.53 0.01 4.63
N ALA A 22 -9.41 0.03 3.62
CA ALA A 22 -10.74 0.61 3.74
C ALA A 22 -11.64 -0.17 4.72
N ALA A 23 -11.49 -1.50 4.75
CA ALA A 23 -12.22 -2.41 5.62
C ALA A 23 -11.55 -2.64 6.98
N PHE A 24 -10.46 -1.94 7.28
CA PHE A 24 -9.73 -2.14 8.52
C PHE A 24 -10.66 -1.87 9.74
N PRO A 25 -10.72 -2.79 10.72
CA PRO A 25 -11.68 -2.74 11.80
C PRO A 25 -11.47 -1.54 12.73
N GLY A 26 -12.52 -1.16 13.46
CA GLY A 26 -12.45 -0.09 14.46
C GLY A 26 -12.59 1.33 13.90
N ARG A 27 -12.62 1.51 12.57
CA ARG A 27 -12.79 2.84 11.96
C ARG A 27 -14.14 3.46 12.33
N LEU A 28 -14.10 4.64 12.92
CA LEU A 28 -15.27 5.48 13.09
C LEU A 28 -15.58 6.25 11.80
N PRO A 29 -16.85 6.35 11.40
CA PRO A 29 -17.23 6.98 10.13
C PRO A 29 -17.09 8.51 10.17
N ALA A 30 -17.26 9.12 11.33
CA ALA A 30 -17.27 10.57 11.52
C ALA A 30 -17.00 10.94 12.99
N TRP A 31 -16.81 12.23 13.25
CA TRP A 31 -16.55 12.77 14.58
C TRP A 31 -17.70 12.52 15.56
N GLU A 32 -18.94 12.59 15.10
CA GLU A 32 -20.14 12.37 15.90
C GLU A 32 -20.17 10.96 16.51
N ALA A 33 -19.59 9.98 15.81
CA ALA A 33 -19.48 8.61 16.30
C ALA A 33 -18.40 8.44 17.38
N ALA A 34 -17.57 9.46 17.62
CA ALA A 34 -16.55 9.51 18.67
C ALA A 34 -17.03 10.22 19.94
N VAL A 35 -18.22 10.83 19.92
CA VAL A 35 -18.80 11.48 21.11
C VAL A 35 -18.92 10.46 22.25
N ASP A 36 -18.57 10.90 23.46
CA ASP A 36 -18.51 10.10 24.70
C ASP A 36 -17.51 8.92 24.69
N ARG A 37 -16.71 8.75 23.63
CA ARG A 37 -15.60 7.79 23.64
C ARG A 37 -14.39 8.36 24.32
N ARG A 38 -13.73 7.55 25.14
CA ARG A 38 -12.47 7.93 25.79
C ARG A 38 -11.32 7.88 24.80
N LEU A 39 -10.72 9.03 24.52
CA LEU A 39 -9.46 9.13 23.76
C LEU A 39 -8.30 8.59 24.62
N ILE A 40 -7.52 7.68 24.07
CA ILE A 40 -6.37 7.07 24.76
C ILE A 40 -5.03 7.45 24.12
N ALA A 41 -5.02 7.80 22.83
CA ALA A 41 -3.82 8.26 22.15
C ALA A 41 -4.14 9.12 20.91
N VAL A 42 -3.17 9.94 20.54
CA VAL A 42 -3.12 10.65 19.26
C VAL A 42 -1.81 10.28 18.58
N ARG A 43 -1.86 10.04 17.26
CA ARG A 43 -0.69 9.79 16.41
C ARG A 43 -0.72 10.75 15.24
N ASP A 44 0.29 11.60 15.15
CA ASP A 44 0.42 12.52 14.03
C ASP A 44 0.97 11.80 12.79
N THR A 45 0.44 12.19 11.64
CA THR A 45 0.78 11.63 10.33
C THR A 45 0.89 12.77 9.32
N PRO A 46 1.55 12.56 8.17
CA PRO A 46 1.61 13.60 7.13
C PRO A 46 0.24 14.08 6.64
N ALA A 47 -0.80 13.25 6.74
CA ALA A 47 -2.15 13.57 6.26
C ALA A 47 -3.07 14.19 7.32
N GLY A 48 -2.67 14.19 8.61
CA GLY A 48 -3.50 14.61 9.73
C GLY A 48 -3.17 13.81 11.00
N SER A 49 -4.12 13.64 11.90
CA SER A 49 -3.89 12.94 13.18
C SER A 49 -4.86 11.77 13.35
N LEU A 50 -4.33 10.60 13.68
CA LEU A 50 -5.14 9.44 14.06
C LEU A 50 -5.45 9.50 15.55
N LEU A 51 -6.74 9.57 15.85
CA LEU A 51 -7.29 9.57 17.19
C LEU A 51 -7.66 8.14 17.54
N LEU A 52 -7.10 7.62 18.62
CA LEU A 52 -7.36 6.27 19.10
C LEU A 52 -8.18 6.33 20.39
N PHE A 53 -9.25 5.56 20.42
CA PHE A 53 -10.18 5.45 21.53
C PHE A 53 -10.07 4.11 22.23
N GLU A 54 -10.53 4.07 23.48
CA GLU A 54 -10.66 2.83 24.26
C GLU A 54 -11.45 1.77 23.46
N GLY A 55 -10.99 0.51 23.51
CA GLY A 55 -11.56 -0.58 22.72
C GLY A 55 -11.08 -0.67 21.27
N GLY A 56 -10.07 0.11 20.87
CA GLY A 56 -9.40 0.01 19.57
C GLY A 56 -10.07 0.79 18.45
N GLN A 57 -11.11 1.57 18.75
CA GLN A 57 -11.77 2.38 17.75
C GLN A 57 -10.90 3.58 17.38
N TRP A 58 -10.97 4.01 16.13
CA TRP A 58 -10.10 5.08 15.66
C TRP A 58 -10.77 5.97 14.62
N LEU A 59 -10.30 7.22 14.55
CA LEU A 59 -10.74 8.20 13.56
C LEU A 59 -9.49 8.91 13.02
N LEU A 60 -9.38 9.03 11.69
CA LEU A 60 -8.36 9.88 11.08
C LEU A 60 -8.93 11.28 10.89
N ALA A 61 -8.48 12.23 11.71
CA ALA A 61 -8.85 13.63 11.61
C ALA A 61 -7.92 14.33 10.61
N CYS A 62 -8.46 14.73 9.47
CA CYS A 62 -7.73 15.39 8.38
C CYS A 62 -8.62 16.43 7.68
N LEU A 63 -7.99 17.47 7.11
CA LEU A 63 -8.70 18.60 6.48
C LEU A 63 -9.33 18.24 5.13
N ALA A 64 -8.86 17.17 4.50
CA ALA A 64 -9.35 16.66 3.23
C ALA A 64 -9.64 15.15 3.34
N GLN A 65 -10.35 14.59 2.36
CA GLN A 65 -10.59 13.15 2.30
C GLN A 65 -9.25 12.40 2.20
N PRO A 66 -8.92 11.51 3.14
CA PRO A 66 -7.63 10.83 3.14
C PRO A 66 -7.59 9.77 2.04
N ALA A 67 -6.47 9.70 1.33
CA ALA A 67 -6.23 8.61 0.39
C ALA A 67 -6.01 7.29 1.15
N PRO A 68 -6.18 6.12 0.50
CA PRO A 68 -5.92 4.84 1.16
C PRO A 68 -4.49 4.71 1.72
N ASP A 69 -3.52 5.36 1.08
CA ASP A 69 -2.12 5.30 1.53
C ASP A 69 -1.90 6.16 2.79
N ASP A 70 -2.66 7.25 2.95
CA ASP A 70 -2.67 8.06 4.17
C ASP A 70 -3.26 7.29 5.35
N VAL A 71 -4.38 6.59 5.12
CA VAL A 71 -5.02 5.74 6.14
C VAL A 71 -4.08 4.61 6.56
N GLN A 72 -3.39 3.97 5.60
CA GLN A 72 -2.41 2.94 5.93
C GLN A 72 -1.26 3.49 6.77
N ALA A 73 -0.71 4.65 6.42
CA ALA A 73 0.36 5.28 7.18
C ALA A 73 -0.09 5.59 8.62
N ALA A 74 -1.33 6.05 8.79
CA ALA A 74 -1.92 6.30 10.09
C ALA A 74 -2.06 5.03 10.94
N LEU A 75 -2.55 3.93 10.35
CA LEU A 75 -2.63 2.63 11.01
C LEU A 75 -1.24 2.14 11.46
N LEU A 76 -0.23 2.25 10.59
CA LEU A 76 1.15 1.89 10.94
C LEU A 76 1.69 2.73 12.10
N ALA A 77 1.38 4.03 12.16
CA ALA A 77 1.80 4.91 13.26
C ALA A 77 1.15 4.56 14.61
N ALA A 78 0.01 3.89 14.60
CA ALA A 78 -0.74 3.45 15.79
C ALA A 78 -0.65 1.93 16.04
N ARG A 79 0.22 1.23 15.31
CA ARG A 79 0.31 -0.24 15.32
C ARG A 79 0.61 -0.80 16.70
N ASP A 80 1.48 -0.13 17.47
CA ASP A 80 1.84 -0.48 18.84
C ASP A 80 0.63 -0.62 19.77
N LEU A 81 -0.43 0.15 19.53
CA LEU A 81 -1.65 0.15 20.34
C LEU A 81 -2.79 -0.65 19.71
N LEU A 82 -2.86 -0.72 18.39
CA LEU A 82 -3.96 -1.37 17.66
C LEU A 82 -3.72 -2.85 17.36
N GLU A 83 -2.47 -3.26 17.13
CA GLU A 83 -2.14 -4.64 16.77
C GLU A 83 -2.55 -5.66 17.83
N PRO A 84 -2.39 -5.41 19.15
CA PRO A 84 -2.88 -6.34 20.16
C PRO A 84 -4.40 -6.59 20.12
N ILE A 85 -5.17 -5.67 19.52
CA ILE A 85 -6.63 -5.76 19.42
C ILE A 85 -7.03 -6.38 18.07
N TYR A 86 -6.32 -6.03 17.00
CA TYR A 86 -6.64 -6.42 15.63
C TYR A 86 -5.51 -7.18 14.94
N THR A 87 -4.96 -8.18 15.63
CA THR A 87 -3.84 -9.00 15.15
C THR A 87 -4.09 -9.55 13.74
N ASP A 88 -5.25 -10.17 13.52
CA ASP A 88 -5.58 -10.79 12.23
C ASP A 88 -5.72 -9.75 11.11
N ALA A 89 -6.21 -8.54 11.42
CA ALA A 89 -6.35 -7.48 10.44
C ALA A 89 -4.99 -6.92 10.00
N TYR A 90 -4.02 -6.80 10.93
CA TYR A 90 -2.65 -6.45 10.58
C TYR A 90 -1.95 -7.55 9.80
N ALA A 91 -2.10 -8.82 10.20
CA ALA A 91 -1.53 -9.94 9.46
C ALA A 91 -2.03 -9.99 8.01
N GLU A 92 -3.33 -9.79 7.79
CA GLU A 92 -3.91 -9.71 6.46
C GLU A 92 -3.40 -8.48 5.68
N LEU A 93 -3.36 -7.31 6.31
CA LEU A 93 -2.85 -6.08 5.67
C LEU A 93 -1.39 -6.24 5.24
N ASP A 94 -0.53 -6.79 6.10
CA ASP A 94 0.87 -7.05 5.82
C ASP A 94 1.04 -8.04 4.65
N ALA A 95 0.25 -9.11 4.62
CA ALA A 95 0.24 -10.06 3.51
C ALA A 95 -0.15 -9.39 2.18
N ARG A 96 -1.14 -8.49 2.19
CA ARG A 96 -1.55 -7.74 0.98
C ARG A 96 -0.48 -6.74 0.54
N ILE A 97 0.18 -6.06 1.47
CA ILE A 97 1.31 -5.15 1.16
C ILE A 97 2.45 -5.93 0.50
N ALA A 98 2.83 -7.08 1.06
CA ALA A 98 3.87 -7.93 0.49
C ALA A 98 3.50 -8.42 -0.92
N ALA A 99 2.26 -8.88 -1.11
CA ALA A 99 1.77 -9.35 -2.40
C ALA A 99 1.73 -8.24 -3.47
N GLU A 100 1.32 -7.02 -3.12
CA GLU A 100 1.38 -5.87 -4.03
C GLU A 100 2.82 -5.54 -4.40
N ARG A 101 3.73 -5.47 -3.41
CA ARG A 101 5.14 -5.14 -3.64
C ARG A 101 5.77 -6.10 -4.64
N GLU A 102 5.50 -7.40 -4.51
CA GLU A 102 6.03 -8.40 -5.44
C GLU A 102 5.38 -8.29 -6.83
N ALA A 103 4.07 -8.12 -6.91
CA ALA A 103 3.40 -7.93 -8.19
C ALA A 103 3.89 -6.68 -8.94
N MET A 104 4.15 -5.58 -8.22
CA MET A 104 4.76 -4.37 -8.78
C MET A 104 6.19 -4.61 -9.27
N ARG A 105 6.98 -5.43 -8.56
CA ARG A 105 8.34 -5.79 -8.97
C ARG A 105 8.31 -6.55 -10.30
N LEU A 106 7.44 -7.55 -10.42
CA LEU A 106 7.26 -8.33 -11.64
C LEU A 106 6.73 -7.48 -12.81
N ALA A 107 5.78 -6.57 -12.55
CA ALA A 107 5.28 -5.66 -13.57
C ALA A 107 6.37 -4.69 -14.07
N ARG A 108 7.27 -4.22 -13.21
CA ARG A 108 8.42 -3.40 -13.63
C ARG A 108 9.37 -4.20 -14.51
N MET A 109 9.67 -5.45 -14.14
CA MET A 109 10.51 -6.35 -14.93
C MET A 109 9.93 -6.60 -16.32
N GLU A 110 8.62 -6.90 -16.40
CA GLU A 110 7.90 -7.07 -17.66
C GLU A 110 8.01 -5.83 -18.56
N LYS A 111 7.87 -4.62 -18.00
CA LYS A 111 8.03 -3.37 -18.74
C LYS A 111 9.44 -3.16 -19.28
N ILE A 112 10.46 -3.49 -18.49
CA ILE A 112 11.86 -3.36 -18.92
C ILE A 112 12.14 -4.34 -20.07
N LEU A 113 11.72 -5.59 -19.94
CA LEU A 113 11.89 -6.59 -21.00
C LEU A 113 11.16 -6.18 -22.29
N GLY A 114 9.91 -5.74 -22.18
CA GLY A 114 9.18 -5.24 -23.35
C GLY A 114 9.85 -4.02 -23.99
N ALA A 115 10.43 -3.11 -23.20
CA ALA A 115 11.20 -1.98 -23.71
C ALA A 115 12.47 -2.44 -24.44
N VAL A 116 13.22 -3.41 -23.91
CA VAL A 116 14.39 -3.99 -24.57
C VAL A 116 13.99 -4.64 -25.88
N GLU A 117 12.98 -5.53 -25.87
CA GLU A 117 12.47 -6.22 -27.07
C GLU A 117 12.04 -5.25 -28.17
N THR A 118 11.39 -4.13 -27.78
CA THR A 118 10.89 -3.12 -28.73
C THR A 118 12.03 -2.36 -29.38
N ASN A 119 13.08 -2.01 -28.64
CA ASN A 119 14.17 -1.15 -29.12
C ASN A 119 15.33 -1.93 -29.75
N LEU A 120 15.45 -3.24 -29.48
CA LEU A 120 16.55 -4.07 -29.98
C LEU A 120 16.71 -4.05 -31.52
N PRO A 121 15.63 -4.03 -32.34
CA PRO A 121 15.77 -3.95 -33.80
C PRO A 121 16.30 -2.60 -34.29
N GLU A 122 16.01 -1.52 -33.58
CA GLU A 122 16.41 -0.15 -33.95
C GLU A 122 17.77 0.22 -33.37
N ILE A 123 18.19 -0.42 -32.29
CA ILE A 123 19.47 -0.20 -31.60
C ILE A 123 20.19 -1.54 -31.41
N PRO A 124 20.82 -2.11 -32.46
CA PRO A 124 21.48 -3.42 -32.37
C PRO A 124 22.60 -3.48 -31.33
N GLU A 125 23.29 -2.34 -31.09
CA GLU A 125 24.37 -2.19 -30.11
C GLU A 125 23.86 -2.37 -28.66
N LEU A 126 22.55 -2.20 -28.42
CA LEU A 126 21.93 -2.38 -27.11
C LEU A 126 22.18 -3.79 -26.56
N ARG A 127 22.19 -4.81 -27.42
CA ARG A 127 22.45 -6.19 -27.00
C ARG A 127 23.85 -6.33 -26.42
N ASP A 128 24.85 -5.78 -27.12
CA ASP A 128 26.24 -5.93 -26.74
C ASP A 128 26.54 -5.11 -25.48
N ALA A 129 25.99 -3.90 -25.37
CA ALA A 129 26.05 -3.08 -24.16
C ALA A 129 25.39 -3.76 -22.94
N LEU A 130 24.22 -4.40 -23.12
CA LEU A 130 23.57 -5.16 -22.04
C LEU A 130 24.41 -6.36 -21.59
N ARG A 131 25.09 -7.06 -22.51
CA ARG A 131 25.98 -8.16 -22.15
C ARG A 131 27.17 -7.67 -21.32
N GLU A 132 27.83 -6.59 -21.75
CA GLU A 132 28.96 -6.01 -21.03
C GLU A 132 28.59 -5.58 -19.60
N GLU A 133 27.43 -4.95 -19.41
CA GLU A 133 26.97 -4.54 -18.08
C GLU A 133 26.58 -5.72 -17.17
N LEU A 134 26.14 -6.86 -17.73
CA LEU A 134 25.78 -8.06 -16.96
C LEU A 134 26.98 -8.93 -16.57
N GLU A 135 28.11 -8.79 -17.27
CA GLU A 135 29.35 -9.55 -17.03
C GLU A 135 30.33 -8.82 -16.08
N ARG A 136 29.95 -7.63 -15.60
CA ARG A 136 30.75 -6.75 -14.74
C ARG A 136 30.53 -7.01 -13.24
#